data_AF-A0A8H7EUD5-F1
#
_entry.id   AF-A0A8H7EUD5-F1
#
_cell.length_a   1.000
_cell.length_b   1.000
_cell.length_c   1.000
_cell.angle_alpha   90.00
_cell.angle_beta   90.00
_cell.angle_gamma   90.00
#
_symmetry.space_group_name_H-M   'P 1'
#
loop_
_entity.id
_entity.type
_entity.pdbx_description
1 polymer ?
#
loop_
_entity_poly.entity_id
_entity_poly.type
_entity_poly.pdbx_seq_one_letter_code
_entity_poly.pdbx_strand_id
1 'polypeptide(L)'
;MTGRYLTSSYEHYEGGSGQQQVFAGGWQAIPEATWIVIPPFHVTEEPGVPIRYGDTIRLKHVVTRRNLHSHPDWESPVTGQQEVTAFGGDFESDNNDYWRVEPWIEEEKEEEEEYNEFWHVGQSFMLRHVETGVTLHEESLTEESNEVTGFQEGPDENDRWRVKFEDEEEEEEEKEEEEEEEEEEEDEEEEEEEEE
;
A
#
# COMPACT_ATOMS: atom_id res chain seq x y z
N MET A 1 -11.00 -5.53 -4.58
CA MET A 1 -10.44 -4.38 -3.81
C MET A 1 -11.35 -4.02 -2.65
N THR A 2 -10.86 -4.16 -1.41
CA THR A 2 -11.65 -3.87 -0.21
C THR A 2 -11.69 -2.39 0.16
N GLY A 3 -10.71 -1.60 -0.29
CA GLY A 3 -10.52 -0.20 0.09
C GLY A 3 -9.55 0.01 1.25
N ARG A 4 -8.97 -1.07 1.80
CA ARG A 4 -7.94 -1.01 2.84
C ARG A 4 -6.58 -0.62 2.26
N TYR A 5 -5.74 -0.01 3.09
CA TYR A 5 -4.42 0.43 2.69
C TYR A 5 -3.36 -0.64 2.94
N LEU A 6 -2.38 -0.73 2.04
CA LEU A 6 -1.17 -1.53 2.24
C LEU A 6 -0.35 -0.91 3.38
N THR A 7 -0.17 -1.64 4.48
CA THR A 7 0.32 -1.09 5.74
C THR A 7 1.41 -1.97 6.33
N SER A 8 2.36 -1.36 7.03
CA SER A 8 3.38 -2.07 7.80
C SER A 8 3.73 -1.32 9.09
N SER A 9 4.14 -2.05 10.12
CA SER A 9 4.58 -1.50 11.40
C SER A 9 5.88 -2.15 11.85
N TYR A 10 6.45 -1.78 12.99
CA TYR A 10 7.67 -2.42 13.51
C TYR A 10 7.47 -3.85 14.04
N GLU A 11 6.25 -4.37 13.99
CA GLU A 11 5.90 -5.72 14.40
C GLU A 11 6.36 -6.76 13.36
N HIS A 12 6.66 -7.97 13.83
CA HIS A 12 7.17 -9.07 13.01
C HIS A 12 6.22 -10.26 13.05
N TYR A 13 6.21 -11.08 12.00
CA TYR A 13 5.47 -12.34 12.02
C TYR A 13 6.01 -13.27 13.12
N GLU A 14 5.11 -13.87 13.90
CA GLU A 14 5.49 -14.91 14.88
C GLU A 14 5.82 -16.26 14.21
N GLY A 15 5.39 -16.44 12.97
CA GLY A 15 5.69 -17.58 12.09
C GLY A 15 6.38 -17.15 10.79
N GLY A 16 6.46 -18.07 9.83
CA GLY A 16 7.08 -17.79 8.54
C GLY A 16 8.55 -17.40 8.67
N SER A 17 8.97 -16.37 7.93
CA SER A 17 10.36 -15.88 7.96
C SER A 17 10.74 -15.13 9.24
N GLY A 18 9.74 -14.73 10.04
CA GLY A 18 9.93 -13.85 11.19
C GLY A 18 10.31 -12.41 10.83
N GLN A 19 10.12 -11.99 9.58
CA GLN A 19 10.36 -10.63 9.12
C GLN A 19 9.20 -9.69 9.51
N GLN A 20 9.40 -8.39 9.25
CA GLN A 20 8.41 -7.36 9.54
C GLN A 20 7.13 -7.60 8.74
N GLN A 21 5.98 -7.54 9.40
CA GLN A 21 4.69 -7.88 8.78
C GLN A 21 4.22 -6.80 7.79
N VAL A 22 3.52 -7.24 6.75
CA VAL A 22 2.77 -6.38 5.83
C VAL A 22 1.33 -6.88 5.79
N PHE A 23 0.38 -5.97 5.88
CA PHE A 23 -1.04 -6.29 5.93
C PHE A 23 -1.85 -5.19 5.25
N ALA A 24 -3.10 -5.48 4.92
CA ALA A 24 -4.02 -4.47 4.41
C ALA A 24 -4.95 -4.06 5.56
N GLY A 25 -4.86 -2.81 6.02
CA GLY A 25 -5.53 -2.35 7.23
C GLY A 25 -5.96 -0.89 7.16
N GLY A 26 -6.93 -0.55 8.01
CA GLY A 26 -7.48 0.80 8.10
C GLY A 26 -8.28 1.24 6.88
N TRP A 27 -8.97 2.37 7.05
CA TRP A 27 -9.76 3.04 6.01
C TRP A 27 -9.25 4.45 5.72
N GLN A 28 -8.19 4.86 6.42
CA GLN A 28 -7.58 6.17 6.38
C GLN A 28 -6.13 6.04 5.91
N ALA A 29 -5.65 7.08 5.23
CA ALA A 29 -4.23 7.23 4.96
C ALA A 29 -3.53 7.57 6.28
N ILE A 30 -2.55 6.77 6.66
CA ILE A 30 -1.71 6.99 7.84
C ILE A 30 -0.24 6.83 7.44
N PRO A 31 0.72 7.34 8.22
CA PRO A 31 2.14 7.20 7.91
C PRO A 31 2.58 5.74 7.67
N GLU A 32 2.06 4.79 8.45
CA GLU A 32 2.30 3.34 8.32
C GLU A 32 1.71 2.71 7.05
N ALA A 33 0.83 3.42 6.34
CA ALA A 33 0.28 3.04 5.06
C ALA A 33 1.02 3.70 3.88
N THR A 34 2.06 4.50 4.14
CA THR A 34 2.74 5.29 3.12
C THR A 34 3.95 4.56 2.55
N TRP A 35 3.96 4.42 1.21
CA TRP A 35 5.04 3.78 0.46
C TRP A 35 5.54 4.69 -0.66
N ILE A 36 6.86 4.74 -0.84
CA ILE A 36 7.51 5.47 -1.93
C ILE A 36 7.91 4.48 -3.02
N VAL A 37 7.55 4.80 -4.27
CA VAL A 37 8.05 4.09 -5.44
C VAL A 37 9.50 4.51 -5.71
N ILE A 38 10.42 3.55 -5.71
CA ILE A 38 11.84 3.79 -6.01
C ILE A 38 12.31 2.84 -7.11
N PRO A 39 13.35 3.22 -7.89
CA PRO A 39 13.84 2.37 -8.96
C PRO A 39 14.57 1.12 -8.43
N PRO A 40 14.84 0.13 -9.31
CA PRO A 40 15.68 -1.02 -8.97
C PRO A 40 17.05 -0.62 -8.42
N PHE A 41 17.72 -1.52 -7.71
CA PHE A 41 19.01 -1.20 -7.13
C PHE A 41 20.04 -0.86 -8.22
N HIS A 42 20.94 0.08 -7.92
CA HIS A 42 21.91 0.65 -8.86
C HIS A 42 21.35 1.43 -10.06
N VAL A 43 20.04 1.58 -10.18
CA VAL A 43 19.42 2.50 -11.13
C VAL A 43 19.23 3.86 -10.44
N THR A 44 19.58 4.95 -11.12
CA THR A 44 19.37 6.32 -10.63
C THR A 44 18.44 7.02 -11.58
N GLU A 45 17.24 7.33 -11.10
CA GLU A 45 16.23 8.10 -11.83
C GLU A 45 15.96 9.41 -11.07
N GLU A 46 15.56 10.44 -11.81
CA GLU A 46 15.08 11.68 -11.18
C GLU A 46 13.64 11.47 -10.66
N PRO A 47 13.25 12.13 -9.56
CA PRO A 47 11.85 12.13 -9.12
C PRO A 47 10.91 12.60 -10.24
N GLY A 48 9.78 11.92 -10.40
CA GLY A 48 8.77 12.25 -11.41
C GLY A 48 8.98 11.61 -12.79
N VAL A 49 10.00 10.74 -12.96
CA VAL A 49 10.11 9.90 -14.16
C VAL A 49 8.86 9.02 -14.28
N PRO A 50 8.13 9.07 -15.42
CA PRO A 50 6.95 8.24 -15.64
C PRO A 50 7.28 6.75 -15.63
N ILE A 51 6.41 5.95 -15.03
CA ILE A 51 6.54 4.48 -14.98
C ILE A 51 5.74 3.88 -16.12
N ARG A 52 6.38 3.05 -16.94
CA ARG A 52 5.68 2.24 -17.95
C ARG A 52 5.15 0.97 -17.34
N TYR A 53 4.00 0.51 -17.84
CA TYR A 53 3.60 -0.86 -17.57
C TYR A 53 4.67 -1.84 -18.07
N GLY A 54 5.05 -2.79 -17.22
CA GLY A 54 6.18 -3.70 -17.44
C GLY A 54 7.48 -3.27 -16.75
N ASP A 55 7.60 -2.03 -16.30
CA ASP A 55 8.77 -1.57 -15.53
C ASP A 55 8.85 -2.27 -14.18
N THR A 56 10.09 -2.47 -13.73
CA THR A 56 10.38 -3.00 -12.40
C THR A 56 10.66 -1.85 -11.44
N ILE A 57 10.00 -1.90 -10.29
CA ILE A 57 10.12 -0.93 -9.20
C ILE A 57 10.41 -1.65 -7.88
N ARG A 58 10.70 -0.88 -6.84
CA ARG A 58 10.58 -1.29 -5.44
C ARG A 58 9.62 -0.34 -4.74
N LEU A 59 8.93 -0.85 -3.72
CA LEU A 59 8.14 -0.02 -2.81
C LEU A 59 8.87 0.07 -1.48
N LYS A 60 9.09 1.29 -1.00
CA LYS A 60 9.78 1.54 0.26
C LYS A 60 8.85 2.16 1.27
N HIS A 61 8.64 1.47 2.39
CA HIS A 61 7.83 1.92 3.48
C HIS A 61 8.46 3.16 4.13
N VAL A 62 7.68 4.24 4.29
CA VAL A 62 8.20 5.53 4.77
C VAL A 62 8.65 5.43 6.22
N VAL A 63 7.81 4.89 7.09
CA VAL A 63 8.05 4.88 8.54
C VAL A 63 9.23 3.98 8.90
N THR A 64 9.26 2.74 8.40
CA THR A 64 10.29 1.76 8.80
C THR A 64 11.50 1.70 7.88
N ARG A 65 11.46 2.42 6.75
CA ARG A 65 12.54 2.45 5.73
C ARG A 65 12.84 1.10 5.07
N ARG A 66 11.94 0.13 5.21
CA ARG A 66 12.06 -1.22 4.63
C ARG A 66 11.41 -1.31 3.25
N ASN A 67 11.82 -2.28 2.45
CA ASN A 67 11.25 -2.54 1.12
C ASN A 67 10.12 -3.58 1.23
N LEU A 68 9.09 -3.46 0.40
CA LEU A 68 8.12 -4.51 0.19
C LEU A 68 8.83 -5.71 -0.45
N HIS A 69 8.73 -6.86 0.18
CA HIS A 69 9.57 -8.01 -0.09
C HIS A 69 8.74 -9.28 -0.15
N SER A 70 9.15 -10.24 -0.98
CA SER A 70 8.58 -11.58 -0.98
C SER A 70 9.62 -12.61 -1.39
N HIS A 71 9.50 -13.84 -0.90
CA HIS A 71 10.50 -14.88 -1.14
C HIS A 71 9.87 -16.26 -1.26
N PRO A 72 10.44 -17.14 -2.11
CA PRO A 72 9.86 -18.43 -2.43
C PRO A 72 9.88 -19.45 -1.29
N ASP A 73 10.74 -19.24 -0.29
CA ASP A 73 11.03 -20.25 0.73
C ASP A 73 10.04 -20.25 1.91
N TRP A 74 9.12 -19.27 1.98
CA TRP A 74 8.22 -19.10 3.11
C TRP A 74 6.77 -18.88 2.68
N GLU A 75 5.91 -19.60 3.36
CA GLU A 75 4.46 -19.43 3.30
C GLU A 75 4.02 -18.43 4.38
N SER A 76 3.05 -17.60 4.04
CA SER A 76 2.36 -16.69 4.94
C SER A 76 1.73 -17.48 6.10
N PRO A 77 1.82 -16.97 7.35
CA PRO A 77 1.43 -17.75 8.52
C PRO A 77 -0.06 -18.13 8.58
N VAL A 78 -0.94 -17.38 7.90
CA VAL A 78 -2.39 -17.56 8.03
C VAL A 78 -2.98 -18.31 6.84
N THR A 79 -2.73 -17.87 5.62
CA THR A 79 -3.35 -18.45 4.42
C THR A 79 -2.52 -19.54 3.75
N GLY A 80 -1.22 -19.62 4.05
CA GLY A 80 -0.31 -20.55 3.39
C GLY A 80 0.06 -20.16 1.95
N GLN A 81 -0.40 -18.99 1.48
CA GLN A 81 0.10 -18.38 0.23
C GLN A 81 1.55 -17.90 0.42
N GLN A 82 2.22 -17.40 -0.61
CA GLN A 82 3.60 -16.92 -0.44
C GLN A 82 3.65 -15.71 0.52
N GLU A 83 4.61 -15.70 1.44
CA GLU A 83 4.75 -14.62 2.42
C GLU A 83 5.20 -13.31 1.74
N VAL A 84 4.55 -12.21 2.12
CA VAL A 84 4.96 -10.84 1.77
C VAL A 84 5.29 -10.10 3.07
N THR A 85 6.43 -9.41 3.07
CA THR A 85 7.03 -8.82 4.27
C THR A 85 7.59 -7.43 3.96
N ALA A 86 8.05 -6.75 5.00
CA ALA A 86 8.91 -5.59 4.88
C ALA A 86 10.34 -5.95 5.29
N PHE A 87 11.29 -5.86 4.35
CA PHE A 87 12.67 -6.32 4.55
C PHE A 87 13.73 -5.24 4.29
N GLY A 88 14.91 -5.43 4.88
CA GLY A 88 16.08 -4.60 4.63
C GLY A 88 16.00 -3.20 5.23
N GLY A 89 16.50 -2.20 4.49
CA GLY A 89 16.63 -0.83 4.96
C GLY A 89 17.17 0.13 3.89
N ASP A 90 17.75 1.26 4.32
CA ASP A 90 18.33 2.25 3.40
C ASP A 90 19.46 1.72 2.52
N PHE A 91 20.22 0.75 3.03
CA PHE A 91 21.39 0.19 2.36
C PHE A 91 21.33 -1.34 2.23
N GLU A 92 20.18 -1.94 2.53
CA GLU A 92 19.96 -3.38 2.50
C GLU A 92 18.74 -3.66 1.63
N SER A 93 18.97 -4.37 0.53
CA SER A 93 17.99 -4.68 -0.50
C SER A 93 18.53 -5.83 -1.35
N ASP A 94 17.65 -6.61 -1.95
CA ASP A 94 18.01 -7.68 -2.88
C ASP A 94 16.97 -7.81 -4.02
N ASN A 95 17.05 -8.90 -4.79
CA ASN A 95 16.17 -9.11 -5.94
C ASN A 95 14.72 -9.44 -5.54
N ASN A 96 14.47 -9.82 -4.29
CA ASN A 96 13.16 -10.14 -3.75
C ASN A 96 12.36 -8.88 -3.36
N ASP A 97 12.95 -7.70 -3.53
CA ASP A 97 12.26 -6.42 -3.39
C ASP A 97 11.62 -5.95 -4.72
N TYR A 98 11.85 -6.68 -5.83
CA TYR A 98 11.47 -6.23 -7.16
C TYR A 98 10.04 -6.62 -7.54
N TRP A 99 9.26 -5.59 -7.88
CA TRP A 99 7.88 -5.72 -8.32
C TRP A 99 7.72 -5.12 -9.71
N ARG A 100 7.08 -5.84 -10.62
CA ARG A 100 6.71 -5.34 -11.93
C ARG A 100 5.32 -4.73 -11.87
N VAL A 101 5.18 -3.52 -12.41
CA VAL A 101 3.87 -2.84 -12.53
C VAL A 101 3.14 -3.40 -13.76
N GLU A 102 1.96 -3.99 -13.56
CA GLU A 102 1.11 -4.54 -14.61
C GLU A 102 -0.24 -3.81 -14.66
N PRO A 103 -0.85 -3.62 -15.85
CA PRO A 103 -2.14 -2.94 -15.95
C PRO A 103 -3.25 -3.84 -15.42
N TRP A 104 -4.18 -3.27 -14.64
CA TRP A 104 -5.42 -3.95 -14.33
C TRP A 104 -6.39 -3.82 -15.51
N ILE A 105 -6.83 -4.94 -16.06
CA ILE A 105 -7.74 -4.99 -17.21
C ILE A 105 -9.12 -5.38 -16.72
N GLU A 106 -10.08 -4.45 -16.82
CA GLU A 106 -11.49 -4.75 -16.55
C GLU A 106 -12.08 -5.49 -17.76
N GLU A 107 -12.62 -6.70 -17.55
CA GLU A 107 -13.14 -7.57 -18.62
C GLU A 107 -14.26 -6.93 -19.47
N GLU A 108 -14.96 -5.93 -18.92
CA GLU A 108 -16.13 -5.29 -19.55
C GLU A 108 -15.81 -4.02 -20.35
N LYS A 109 -14.55 -3.56 -20.41
CA LYS A 109 -14.21 -2.38 -21.20
C LYS A 109 -14.13 -2.71 -22.70
N GLU A 110 -14.88 -1.98 -23.51
CA GLU A 110 -14.87 -2.10 -24.97
C GLU A 110 -13.42 -1.94 -25.51
N GLU A 111 -13.04 -2.79 -26.46
CA GLU A 111 -11.68 -2.94 -27.04
C GLU A 111 -11.07 -1.65 -27.66
N GLU A 112 -11.78 -0.52 -27.62
CA GLU A 112 -11.40 0.74 -28.27
C GLU A 112 -10.72 1.79 -27.35
N GLU A 113 -10.63 1.57 -26.03
CA GLU A 113 -9.78 2.44 -25.19
C GLU A 113 -8.30 2.06 -25.39
N GLU A 114 -7.55 2.94 -26.07
CA GLU A 114 -6.10 2.82 -26.24
C GLU A 114 -5.44 2.74 -24.85
N TYR A 115 -4.87 1.59 -24.51
CA TYR A 115 -4.12 1.41 -23.29
C TYR A 115 -3.03 2.47 -23.18
N ASN A 116 -3.03 3.20 -22.07
CA ASN A 116 -1.92 4.08 -21.76
C ASN A 116 -0.68 3.20 -21.51
N GLU A 117 0.41 3.47 -22.22
CA GLU A 117 1.67 2.75 -22.01
C GLU A 117 2.28 3.03 -20.64
N PHE A 118 1.96 4.20 -20.06
CA PHE A 118 2.40 4.64 -18.75
C PHE A 118 1.30 4.45 -17.71
N TRP A 119 1.71 4.11 -16.50
CA TRP A 119 0.85 4.08 -15.34
C TRP A 119 0.62 5.50 -14.81
N HIS A 120 -0.64 5.88 -14.64
CA HIS A 120 -1.06 7.17 -14.06
C HIS A 120 -1.80 6.98 -12.74
N VAL A 121 -1.74 8.02 -11.91
CA VAL A 121 -2.51 8.13 -10.68
C VAL A 121 -4.00 7.91 -10.96
N GLY A 122 -4.69 7.22 -10.04
CA GLY A 122 -6.11 6.85 -10.17
C GLY A 122 -6.35 5.60 -11.02
N GLN A 123 -5.40 5.15 -11.85
CA GLN A 123 -5.52 3.89 -12.57
C GLN A 123 -5.26 2.71 -11.63
N SER A 124 -6.10 1.69 -11.74
CA SER A 124 -5.86 0.42 -11.07
C SER A 124 -4.72 -0.33 -11.75
N PHE A 125 -3.94 -1.06 -10.97
CA PHE A 125 -2.78 -1.81 -11.43
C PHE A 125 -2.59 -3.05 -10.56
N MET A 126 -1.67 -3.91 -10.97
CA MET A 126 -1.20 -5.06 -10.20
C MET A 126 0.31 -4.95 -10.02
N LEU A 127 0.80 -5.58 -8.96
CA LEU A 127 2.22 -5.75 -8.72
C LEU A 127 2.55 -7.23 -8.82
N ARG A 128 3.42 -7.59 -9.76
CA ARG A 128 3.93 -8.95 -9.88
C ARG A 128 5.33 -9.04 -9.30
N HIS A 129 5.54 -9.89 -8.32
CA HIS A 129 6.86 -10.13 -7.78
C HIS A 129 7.76 -10.73 -8.87
N VAL A 130 8.92 -10.12 -9.11
CA VAL A 130 9.76 -10.45 -10.27
C VAL A 130 10.42 -11.81 -10.14
N GLU A 131 10.89 -12.18 -8.95
CA GLU A 131 11.64 -13.42 -8.74
C GLU A 131 10.72 -14.66 -8.80
N THR A 132 9.52 -14.57 -8.22
CA THR A 132 8.63 -15.73 -8.07
C THR A 132 7.42 -15.72 -9.00
N GLY A 133 7.06 -14.55 -9.56
CA GLY A 133 5.95 -14.39 -10.49
C GLY A 133 4.57 -14.32 -9.84
N VAL A 134 4.47 -14.40 -8.51
CA VAL A 134 3.20 -14.22 -7.78
C VAL A 134 2.73 -12.75 -7.86
N THR A 135 1.43 -12.53 -7.75
CA THR A 135 0.84 -11.19 -7.62
C THR A 135 0.71 -10.78 -6.16
N LEU A 136 0.89 -9.48 -5.88
CA LEU A 136 0.58 -8.91 -4.57
C LEU A 136 -0.92 -8.98 -4.37
N HIS A 137 -1.34 -9.69 -3.33
CA HIS A 137 -2.71 -10.11 -3.14
C HIS A 137 -3.20 -9.78 -1.74
N GLU A 138 -4.47 -9.40 -1.64
CA GLU A 138 -5.15 -9.15 -0.37
C GLU A 138 -6.10 -10.31 -0.03
N GLU A 139 -5.83 -11.05 1.04
CA GLU A 139 -6.72 -12.12 1.50
C GLU A 139 -7.47 -11.70 2.77
N SER A 140 -8.79 -11.88 2.77
CA SER A 140 -9.64 -11.46 3.89
C SER A 140 -9.38 -12.32 5.13
N LEU A 141 -8.95 -11.70 6.22
CA LEU A 141 -8.66 -12.41 7.47
C LEU A 141 -9.63 -12.06 8.60
N THR A 142 -9.66 -10.78 8.99
CA THR A 142 -10.47 -10.28 10.09
C THR A 142 -11.28 -9.07 9.66
N GLU A 143 -12.20 -8.64 10.52
CA GLU A 143 -12.93 -7.39 10.31
C GLU A 143 -12.00 -6.16 10.33
N GLU A 144 -10.81 -6.27 10.95
CA GLU A 144 -9.89 -5.14 11.19
C GLU A 144 -8.72 -5.11 10.21
N SER A 145 -8.30 -6.25 9.69
CA SER A 145 -7.14 -6.35 8.80
C SER A 145 -7.20 -7.58 7.90
N ASN A 146 -6.63 -7.45 6.71
CA ASN A 146 -6.46 -8.51 5.73
C ASN A 146 -4.98 -8.89 5.61
N GLU A 147 -4.71 -10.15 5.26
CA GLU A 147 -3.36 -10.59 4.95
C GLU A 147 -2.94 -9.99 3.62
N VAL A 148 -1.67 -9.63 3.50
CA VAL A 148 -1.07 -9.34 2.20
C VAL A 148 -0.10 -10.46 1.88
N THR A 149 -0.28 -11.05 0.72
CA THR A 149 0.38 -12.29 0.31
C THR A 149 0.83 -12.23 -1.15
N GLY A 150 1.61 -13.22 -1.54
CA GLY A 150 1.93 -13.52 -2.93
C GLY A 150 1.03 -14.63 -3.46
N PHE A 151 0.11 -14.30 -4.37
CA PHE A 151 -0.83 -15.26 -4.94
C PHE A 151 -0.39 -15.76 -6.32
N GLN A 152 -0.42 -17.07 -6.52
CA GLN A 152 0.07 -17.70 -7.75
C GLN A 152 -1.02 -17.91 -8.82
N GLU A 153 -2.28 -18.08 -8.40
CA GLU A 153 -3.38 -18.41 -9.32
C GLU A 153 -4.08 -17.18 -9.92
N GLY A 154 -3.71 -15.98 -9.46
CA GLY A 154 -4.21 -14.71 -9.96
C GLY A 154 -3.78 -14.40 -11.42
N PRO A 155 -4.31 -13.32 -12.01
CA PRO A 155 -4.96 -12.23 -11.30
C PRO A 155 -6.45 -12.42 -11.03
N ASP A 156 -6.90 -11.99 -9.86
CA ASP A 156 -8.29 -11.80 -9.46
C ASP A 156 -8.49 -10.43 -8.77
N GLU A 157 -9.72 -10.13 -8.34
CA GLU A 157 -10.08 -8.82 -7.77
C GLU A 157 -9.31 -8.41 -6.50
N ASN A 158 -8.64 -9.35 -5.84
CA ASN A 158 -7.80 -9.11 -4.66
C ASN A 158 -6.36 -8.77 -5.04
N ASP A 159 -5.97 -8.93 -6.31
CA ASP A 159 -4.69 -8.47 -6.85
C ASP A 159 -4.75 -7.01 -7.35
N ARG A 160 -5.94 -6.40 -7.30
CA ARG A 160 -6.21 -5.06 -7.82
C ARG A 160 -5.83 -3.99 -6.78
N TRP A 161 -4.83 -3.17 -7.11
CA TRP A 161 -4.38 -2.04 -6.29
C TRP A 161 -4.64 -0.70 -6.99
N ARG A 162 -4.70 0.38 -6.20
CA ARG A 162 -4.77 1.77 -6.68
C ARG A 162 -4.01 2.66 -5.71
N VAL A 163 -3.31 3.66 -6.23
CA VAL A 163 -2.69 4.70 -5.40
C VAL A 163 -3.73 5.75 -5.04
N LYS A 164 -3.78 6.09 -3.76
CA LYS A 164 -4.44 7.27 -3.23
C LYS A 164 -3.36 8.22 -2.70
N PHE A 165 -3.49 9.50 -3.04
CA PHE A 165 -2.70 10.56 -2.43
C PHE A 165 -3.53 11.16 -1.29
N GLU A 166 -2.85 11.71 -0.27
CA GLU A 166 -3.47 12.64 0.65
C GLU A 166 -3.86 13.88 -0.16
N ASP A 167 -5.15 14.22 -0.18
CA ASP A 167 -5.59 15.50 -0.71
C ASP A 167 -5.32 16.54 0.38
N GLU A 168 -4.33 17.41 0.15
CA GLU A 168 -3.97 18.49 1.08
C GLU A 168 -5.19 19.38 1.39
N GLU A 169 -6.14 19.50 0.45
CA GLU A 169 -7.40 20.22 0.63
C GLU A 169 -8.37 19.50 1.60
N GLU A 170 -8.47 18.16 1.55
CA GLU A 170 -9.31 17.41 2.50
C GLU A 170 -8.73 17.49 3.93
N GLU A 171 -7.40 17.50 4.10
CA GLU A 171 -6.78 17.69 5.42
C GLU A 171 -6.96 19.10 5.99
N GLU A 172 -7.03 20.13 5.14
CA GLU A 172 -7.31 21.49 5.59
C GLU A 172 -8.77 21.63 6.02
N GLU A 173 -9.72 21.05 5.26
CA GLU A 173 -11.14 21.04 5.61
C GLU A 173 -11.41 20.27 6.92
N GLU A 174 -10.83 19.09 7.12
CA GLU A 174 -10.99 18.32 8.37
C GLU A 174 -10.42 19.06 9.59
N LYS A 175 -9.31 19.80 9.43
CA LYS A 175 -8.75 20.61 10.52
C LYS A 175 -9.60 21.84 10.83
N GLU A 176 -10.17 22.49 9.82
CA GLU A 176 -11.09 23.60 10.03
C GLU A 176 -12.36 23.13 10.77
N GLU A 177 -12.90 21.95 10.44
CA GLU A 177 -14.04 21.36 11.16
C GLU A 177 -13.71 21.00 12.62
N GLU A 178 -12.54 20.40 12.89
CA GLU A 178 -12.10 20.11 14.26
C GLU A 178 -11.89 21.40 15.10
N GLU A 179 -11.32 22.46 14.50
CA GLU A 179 -11.17 23.76 15.18
C GLU A 179 -12.54 24.42 15.48
N GLU A 180 -13.51 24.32 14.58
CA GLU A 180 -14.88 24.83 14.81
C GLU A 180 -15.59 24.06 15.94
N GLU A 181 -15.44 22.72 16.01
CA GLU A 181 -16.01 21.91 17.09
C GLU A 181 -15.38 22.24 18.46
N GLU A 182 -14.06 22.45 18.53
CA GLU A 182 -13.38 22.85 19.77
C GLU A 182 -13.83 24.26 20.24
N GLU A 183 -14.02 25.22 19.34
CA GLU A 183 -14.54 26.57 19.69
C GLU A 183 -15.99 26.52 20.20
N GLU A 184 -16.85 25.68 19.61
CA GLU A 184 -18.23 25.50 20.10
C GLU A 184 -18.28 24.86 21.50
N GLU A 185 -17.42 23.89 21.79
CA GLU A 185 -17.32 23.29 23.13
C GLU A 185 -16.82 24.28 24.18
N GLU A 186 -15.83 25.14 23.86
CA GLU A 186 -15.33 26.18 24.77
C GLU A 186 -16.41 27.25 25.09
N ASP A 187 -17.17 27.69 24.08
CA ASP A 187 -18.27 28.65 24.25
C ASP A 187 -19.40 28.07 25.13
N GLU A 188 -19.76 26.79 24.97
CA GLU A 188 -20.74 26.12 25.83
C GLU A 188 -20.27 26.01 27.29
N GLU A 189 -18.98 25.72 27.53
CA GLU A 189 -18.41 25.67 28.89
C GLU A 189 -18.40 27.06 29.57
N GLU A 190 -18.10 28.13 28.83
CA GLU A 190 -18.14 29.50 29.36
C GLU A 190 -19.58 29.94 29.72
N GLU A 191 -20.58 29.58 28.90
CA GLU A 191 -21.99 29.87 29.20
C GLU A 191 -22.48 29.14 30.46
N GLU A 192 -22.05 27.89 30.68
CA GLU A 192 -22.41 27.13 31.90
C GLU A 192 -21.76 27.72 33.16
N GLU A 193 -20.52 28.25 33.09
CA GLU A 193 -19.86 28.91 34.22
C GLU A 193 -20.47 30.28 34.58
N GLU A 194 -21.06 31.00 33.63
CA GLU A 194 -21.75 32.28 33.89
C GLU A 194 -23.14 32.12 34.54
N GLU A 195 -23.74 30.93 34.46
CA GLU A 195 -25.06 30.62 35.05
C GLU A 195 -25.02 30.10 36.50
N GLU A 196 -23.84 29.81 37.08
CA GLU A 196 -23.63 29.39 38.50
C GLU A 196 -23.39 30.53 39.51
#